data_AF-A0A936CL34-F1
#
_entry.id   AF-A0A936CL34-F1
#
_cell.length_a   1.000
_cell.length_b   1.000
_cell.length_c   1.000
_cell.angle_alpha   90.00
_cell.angle_beta   90.00
_cell.angle_gamma   90.00
#
_symmetry.space_group_name_H-M   'P 1'
#
loop_
_entity.id
_entity.type
_entity.pdbx_description
1 polymer ?
#
loop_
_entity_poly.entity_id
_entity_poly.type
_entity_poly.pdbx_seq_one_letter_code
_entity_poly.pdbx_strand_id
1 'polypeptide(L)'
;MIFTTDGDCIVPRSWVRNGVAVMQNSGARIGTGPLSISYGRGFLHHFQVLDTAVTNLIHCGGQRMHVGTLGTGANLVFYKEDFIRSNCYEDNMQIASGDDVFLIRSLEKTHPGKSCYLKSWDSMVKTFGLRSLSAFFSQRLRWSSKMKYLKNGALTAIAYLIFFARWVPLTLVVVSLIFQNNVLLIA
;
A
#
# COMPACT_ATOMS: atom_id res chain seq x y z
N MET A 1 -3.30 -18.89 9.72
CA MET A 1 -3.45 -17.57 9.08
C MET A 1 -3.55 -17.77 7.58
N ILE A 2 -4.16 -16.83 6.86
CA ILE A 2 -4.20 -16.77 5.39
C ILE A 2 -3.32 -15.59 4.98
N PHE A 3 -2.47 -15.82 3.99
CA PHE A 3 -1.65 -14.80 3.35
C PHE A 3 -2.12 -14.63 1.91
N THR A 4 -2.26 -13.39 1.46
CA THR A 4 -2.63 -13.07 0.08
C THR A 4 -1.57 -12.19 -0.56
N THR A 5 -1.35 -12.44 -1.84
CA THR A 5 -0.49 -11.64 -2.70
C THR A 5 -1.02 -11.71 -4.13
N ASP A 6 -0.65 -10.76 -4.98
CA ASP A 6 -1.09 -10.75 -6.37
C ASP A 6 -0.27 -11.75 -7.19
N GLY A 7 -0.82 -12.23 -8.31
CA GLY A 7 -0.15 -13.24 -9.15
C GLY A 7 1.16 -12.76 -9.81
N ASP A 8 1.40 -11.45 -9.83
CA ASP A 8 2.60 -10.81 -10.35
C ASP A 8 3.60 -10.38 -9.25
N CYS A 9 3.37 -10.83 -8.02
CA CYS A 9 4.20 -10.51 -6.87
C CYS A 9 5.25 -11.59 -6.55
N ILE A 10 6.39 -11.15 -6.04
CA ILE A 10 7.52 -11.97 -5.59
C ILE A 10 7.65 -11.76 -4.08
N VAL A 11 7.52 -12.85 -3.33
CA VAL A 11 7.59 -12.85 -1.85
C VAL A 11 8.97 -13.32 -1.37
N PRO A 12 9.51 -12.78 -0.26
CA PRO A 12 10.75 -13.26 0.33
C PRO A 12 10.55 -14.64 0.96
N ARG A 13 11.63 -15.45 1.05
CA ARG A 13 11.57 -16.79 1.68
C ARG A 13 11.07 -16.75 3.13
N SER A 14 11.33 -15.64 3.82
CA SER A 14 10.92 -15.38 5.19
C SER A 14 9.49 -14.84 5.34
N TRP A 15 8.77 -14.56 4.24
CA TRP A 15 7.51 -13.79 4.24
C TRP A 15 6.49 -14.33 5.24
N VAL A 16 6.18 -15.62 5.17
CA VAL A 16 5.20 -16.26 6.05
C VAL A 16 5.70 -16.30 7.49
N ARG A 17 6.94 -16.76 7.71
CA ARG A 17 7.52 -16.87 9.06
C ARG A 17 7.50 -15.53 9.78
N ASN A 18 7.94 -14.48 9.10
CA ASN A 18 8.03 -13.15 9.68
C ASN A 18 6.65 -12.51 9.85
N GLY A 19 5.75 -12.68 8.87
CA GLY A 19 4.37 -12.25 8.99
C GLY A 19 3.65 -12.88 10.18
N VAL A 20 3.81 -14.20 10.40
CA VAL A 20 3.25 -14.90 11.56
C VAL A 20 3.81 -14.33 12.87
N ALA A 21 5.14 -14.17 12.96
CA ALA A 21 5.77 -13.63 14.16
C ALA A 21 5.27 -12.21 14.50
N VAL A 22 5.19 -11.31 13.52
CA VAL A 22 4.67 -9.95 13.73
C VAL A 22 3.21 -9.96 14.15
N MET A 23 2.37 -10.79 13.52
CA MET A 23 0.95 -10.92 13.85
C MET A 23 0.74 -11.42 15.28
N GLN A 24 1.50 -12.42 15.71
CA GLN A 24 1.43 -12.97 17.06
C GLN A 24 1.92 -11.95 18.10
N ASN A 25 3.07 -11.32 17.87
CA ASN A 25 3.66 -10.36 18.81
C ASN A 25 2.82 -9.08 18.99
N SER A 26 2.13 -8.64 17.93
CA SER A 26 1.26 -7.46 17.99
C SER A 26 -0.12 -7.75 18.56
N GLY A 27 -0.55 -9.02 18.62
CA GLY A 27 -1.93 -9.39 18.91
C GLY A 27 -2.93 -8.89 17.87
N ALA A 28 -2.46 -8.50 16.68
CA ALA A 28 -3.30 -8.03 15.59
C ALA A 28 -4.03 -9.20 14.92
N ARG A 29 -5.21 -8.92 14.36
CA ARG A 29 -6.05 -9.84 13.60
C ARG A 29 -5.88 -9.66 12.09
N ILE A 30 -5.41 -8.47 11.68
CA ILE A 30 -5.14 -8.11 10.29
C ILE A 30 -3.72 -7.51 10.20
N GLY A 31 -2.96 -7.89 9.18
CA GLY A 31 -1.64 -7.35 8.91
C GLY A 31 -1.52 -6.94 7.45
N THR A 32 -1.05 -5.72 7.21
CA THR A 32 -0.71 -5.24 5.86
C THR A 32 0.80 -5.01 5.80
N GLY A 33 1.42 -5.26 4.66
CA GLY A 33 2.87 -5.20 4.55
C GLY A 33 3.38 -4.30 3.43
N PRO A 34 4.69 -4.02 3.43
CA PRO A 34 5.30 -3.19 2.42
C PRO A 34 5.33 -3.87 1.06
N LEU A 35 5.11 -3.07 0.03
CA LEU A 35 5.31 -3.42 -1.37
C LEU A 35 6.52 -2.66 -1.92
N SER A 36 7.24 -3.23 -2.87
CA SER A 36 8.31 -2.53 -3.59
C SER A 36 8.26 -2.86 -5.06
N ILE A 37 8.82 -1.99 -5.89
CA ILE A 37 8.97 -2.23 -7.31
C ILE A 37 10.25 -3.04 -7.52
N SER A 38 10.14 -4.14 -8.26
CA SER A 38 11.26 -4.99 -8.65
C SER A 38 12.25 -4.24 -9.55
N TYR A 39 13.33 -4.90 -9.95
CA TYR A 39 14.41 -4.30 -10.73
C TYR A 39 13.92 -3.68 -12.05
N GLY A 40 14.46 -2.51 -12.37
CA GLY A 40 14.17 -1.78 -13.59
C GLY A 40 15.14 -0.63 -13.77
N ARG A 41 14.97 0.13 -14.86
CA ARG A 41 15.83 1.26 -15.22
C ARG A 41 14.98 2.41 -15.75
N GLY A 42 15.59 3.59 -15.81
CA GLY A 42 14.98 4.80 -16.36
C GLY A 42 14.11 5.56 -15.35
N PHE A 43 13.71 6.77 -15.74
CA PHE A 43 13.01 7.70 -14.87
C PHE A 43 11.72 7.13 -14.29
N LEU A 44 10.87 6.52 -15.13
CA LEU A 44 9.56 5.99 -14.71
C LEU A 44 9.70 4.87 -13.67
N HIS A 45 10.76 4.05 -13.75
CA HIS A 45 11.02 3.02 -12.74
C HIS A 45 11.34 3.64 -11.37
N HIS A 46 12.29 4.58 -11.33
CA HIS A 46 12.67 5.26 -10.09
C HIS A 46 11.50 6.06 -9.49
N PHE A 47 10.69 6.69 -10.34
CA PHE A 47 9.48 7.37 -9.90
C PHE A 47 8.49 6.42 -9.23
N GLN A 48 8.26 5.24 -9.80
CA GLN A 48 7.39 4.23 -9.20
C GLN A 48 7.94 3.71 -7.86
N VAL A 49 9.26 3.52 -7.74
CA VAL A 49 9.90 3.14 -6.46
C VAL A 49 9.62 4.18 -5.38
N LEU A 50 9.80 5.47 -5.69
CA LEU A 50 9.53 6.57 -4.76
C LEU A 50 8.04 6.66 -4.39
N ASP A 51 7.15 6.59 -5.38
CA ASP A 51 5.70 6.62 -5.16
C ASP A 51 5.23 5.46 -4.26
N THR A 52 5.76 4.25 -4.48
CA THR A 52 5.48 3.10 -3.62
C THR A 52 6.04 3.29 -2.22
N ALA A 53 7.23 3.88 -2.06
CA ALA A 53 7.81 4.18 -0.76
C ALA A 53 6.96 5.19 0.04
N VAL A 54 6.49 6.26 -0.60
CA VAL A 54 5.56 7.23 0.02
C VAL A 54 4.26 6.54 0.44
N THR A 55 3.71 5.67 -0.41
CA THR A 55 2.49 4.90 -0.10
C THR A 55 2.70 3.99 1.13
N ASN A 56 3.82 3.27 1.20
CA ASN A 56 4.18 2.45 2.35
C ASN A 56 4.30 3.26 3.65
N LEU A 57 4.91 4.45 3.59
CA LEU A 57 5.04 5.34 4.75
C LEU A 57 3.67 5.77 5.28
N ILE A 58 2.77 6.15 4.38
CA ILE A 58 1.41 6.57 4.74
C ILE A 58 0.61 5.39 5.30
N HIS A 59 0.73 4.20 4.71
CA HIS A 59 0.10 3.00 5.27
C HIS A 59 0.61 2.68 6.68
N CYS A 60 1.93 2.67 6.87
CA CYS A 60 2.54 2.42 8.18
C CYS A 60 2.11 3.45 9.22
N GLY A 61 2.11 4.74 8.86
CA GLY A 61 1.72 5.84 9.74
C GLY A 61 0.22 5.79 10.08
N GLY A 62 -0.63 5.61 9.08
CA GLY A 62 -2.08 5.51 9.28
C GLY A 62 -2.47 4.30 10.14
N GLN A 63 -1.81 3.16 9.93
CA GLN A 63 -2.00 1.98 10.77
C GLN A 63 -1.64 2.25 12.23
N ARG A 64 -0.50 2.93 12.47
CA ARG A 64 -0.05 3.29 13.82
C ARG A 64 -0.97 4.28 14.53
N MET A 65 -1.66 5.13 13.77
CA MET A 65 -2.63 6.11 14.25
C MET A 65 -4.06 5.55 14.33
N HIS A 66 -4.28 4.28 13.99
CA HIS A 66 -5.60 3.64 13.99
C HIS A 66 -6.67 4.37 13.17
N VAL A 67 -6.28 5.08 12.10
CA VAL A 67 -7.21 5.76 11.18
C VAL A 67 -7.90 4.80 10.20
N GLY A 68 -7.83 3.50 10.48
CA GLY A 68 -8.35 2.39 9.69
C GLY A 68 -7.23 1.55 9.07
N THR A 69 -7.55 0.30 8.71
CA THR A 69 -6.58 -0.56 8.05
C THR A 69 -6.31 -0.11 6.63
N LEU A 70 -5.09 0.41 6.42
CA LEU A 70 -4.56 0.78 5.12
C LEU A 70 -3.64 -0.32 4.61
N GLY A 71 -3.80 -0.72 3.37
CA GLY A 71 -2.95 -1.73 2.77
C GLY A 71 -3.39 -2.13 1.38
N THR A 72 -2.64 -3.07 0.83
CA THR A 72 -2.83 -3.60 -0.52
C THR A 72 -3.08 -5.10 -0.43
N GLY A 73 -3.92 -5.67 -1.29
CA GLY A 73 -4.07 -7.12 -1.41
C GLY A 73 -2.76 -7.87 -1.69
N ALA A 74 -1.77 -7.17 -2.28
CA ALA A 74 -0.45 -7.71 -2.61
C ALA A 74 0.39 -8.17 -1.41
N ASN A 75 0.11 -7.69 -0.19
CA ASN A 75 0.83 -8.10 1.02
C ASN A 75 -0.10 -7.99 2.23
N LEU A 76 -1.00 -8.96 2.34
CA LEU A 76 -2.05 -8.98 3.35
C LEU A 76 -2.06 -10.34 4.08
N VAL A 77 -2.24 -10.30 5.40
CA VAL A 77 -2.36 -11.46 6.27
C VAL A 77 -3.50 -11.28 7.25
N PHE A 78 -4.25 -12.35 7.51
CA PHE A 78 -5.34 -12.35 8.48
C PHE A 78 -5.61 -13.76 9.01
N TYR A 79 -6.42 -13.86 10.07
CA TYR A 79 -6.83 -15.17 10.59
C TYR A 79 -7.94 -15.79 9.74
N LYS A 80 -7.80 -17.08 9.43
CA LYS A 80 -8.78 -17.85 8.66
C LYS A 80 -10.17 -17.83 9.31
N GLU A 81 -10.21 -17.92 10.63
CA GLU A 81 -11.46 -17.85 11.40
C GLU A 81 -12.18 -16.51 11.25
N ASP A 82 -11.45 -15.40 11.18
CA ASP A 82 -12.07 -14.08 10.97
C ASP A 82 -12.60 -13.93 9.56
N PHE A 83 -11.88 -14.45 8.57
CA PHE A 83 -12.37 -14.51 7.20
C PHE A 83 -13.70 -15.25 7.11
N ILE A 84 -13.77 -16.47 7.66
CA ILE A 84 -14.98 -17.29 7.65
C ILE A 84 -16.15 -16.59 8.38
N ARG A 85 -15.88 -15.88 9.49
CA ARG A 85 -16.91 -15.19 10.28
C ARG A 85 -17.39 -13.87 9.68
N SER A 86 -16.57 -13.22 8.85
CA SER A 86 -16.81 -11.85 8.41
C SER A 86 -17.71 -11.70 7.19
N ASN A 87 -18.11 -12.82 6.53
CA ASN A 87 -18.89 -12.84 5.29
C ASN A 87 -18.46 -11.73 4.29
N CYS A 88 -17.14 -11.53 4.17
CA CYS A 88 -16.56 -10.29 3.65
C CYS A 88 -16.89 -9.93 2.20
N TYR A 89 -17.48 -10.85 1.44
CA TYR A 89 -17.85 -10.66 0.04
C TYR A 89 -19.36 -10.65 -0.23
N GLU A 90 -20.19 -10.85 0.80
CA GLU A 90 -21.64 -11.00 0.63
C GLU A 90 -22.29 -9.78 -0.05
N ASP A 91 -21.88 -8.57 0.34
CA ASP A 91 -22.44 -7.30 -0.16
C ASP A 91 -21.73 -6.72 -1.40
N ASN A 92 -20.72 -7.40 -1.98
CA ASN A 92 -19.86 -6.80 -3.01
C ASN A 92 -19.59 -7.68 -4.24
N MET A 93 -20.22 -8.85 -4.36
CA MET A 93 -20.03 -9.75 -5.51
C MET A 93 -20.29 -9.11 -6.89
N GLN A 94 -21.06 -8.02 -6.93
CA GLN A 94 -21.37 -7.28 -8.17
C GLN A 94 -20.25 -6.29 -8.58
N ILE A 95 -19.23 -6.10 -7.73
CA ILE A 95 -18.15 -5.14 -7.95
C ILE A 95 -16.93 -5.90 -8.47
N ALA A 96 -16.62 -5.75 -9.76
CA ALA A 96 -15.54 -6.51 -10.43
C ALA A 96 -14.10 -6.15 -9.97
N SER A 97 -13.90 -5.27 -8.98
CA SER A 97 -12.57 -4.89 -8.50
C SER A 97 -12.58 -4.30 -7.09
N GLY A 98 -11.54 -4.60 -6.32
CA GLY A 98 -11.36 -4.04 -4.97
C GLY A 98 -11.64 -5.01 -3.83
N ASP A 99 -11.67 -6.31 -4.12
CA ASP A 99 -11.89 -7.39 -3.15
C ASP A 99 -10.99 -7.26 -1.91
N ASP A 100 -9.75 -6.81 -2.11
CA ASP A 100 -8.79 -6.52 -1.05
C ASP A 100 -9.29 -5.44 -0.08
N VAL A 101 -9.80 -4.33 -0.62
CA VAL A 101 -10.34 -3.21 0.17
C VAL A 101 -11.58 -3.65 0.95
N PHE A 102 -12.46 -4.44 0.33
CA PHE A 102 -13.67 -4.90 1.01
C PHE A 102 -13.37 -5.93 2.09
N LEU A 103 -12.45 -6.86 1.83
CA LEU A 103 -11.97 -7.83 2.81
C LEU A 103 -11.39 -7.12 4.03
N ILE A 104 -10.44 -6.20 3.81
CA ILE A 104 -9.83 -5.41 4.88
C ILE A 104 -10.90 -4.66 5.68
N ARG A 105 -11.86 -4.05 5.00
CA ARG A 105 -12.95 -3.31 5.66
C ARG A 105 -13.84 -4.23 6.50
N SER A 106 -14.20 -5.40 6.00
CA SER A 106 -15.06 -6.33 6.75
C SER A 106 -14.35 -6.81 8.02
N LEU A 107 -13.09 -7.20 7.88
CA LEU A 107 -12.26 -7.62 9.01
C LEU A 107 -12.05 -6.49 10.03
N GLU A 108 -11.80 -5.26 9.57
CA GLU A 108 -11.64 -4.09 10.46
C GLU A 108 -12.92 -3.78 11.24
N LYS A 109 -14.10 -3.97 10.63
CA LYS A 109 -15.38 -3.83 11.35
C LYS A 109 -15.52 -4.87 12.46
N THR A 110 -15.09 -6.12 12.21
CA THR A 110 -15.14 -7.19 13.22
C THR A 110 -14.11 -6.99 14.32
N HIS A 111 -12.93 -6.45 13.98
CA HIS A 111 -11.81 -6.26 14.90
C HIS A 111 -11.23 -4.84 14.86
N PRO A 112 -11.98 -3.80 15.29
CA PRO A 112 -11.53 -2.42 15.19
C PRO A 112 -10.20 -2.18 15.92
N GLY A 113 -9.25 -1.57 15.24
CA GLY A 113 -7.93 -1.24 15.81
C GLY A 113 -7.02 -2.44 16.08
N LYS A 114 -7.42 -3.67 15.70
CA LYS A 114 -6.59 -4.88 15.81
C LYS A 114 -5.83 -5.15 14.52
N SER A 115 -5.16 -4.14 14.02
CA SER A 115 -4.42 -4.21 12.77
C SER A 115 -2.97 -3.76 12.95
N CYS A 116 -2.05 -4.36 12.19
CA CYS A 116 -0.63 -4.03 12.24
C CYS A 116 -0.03 -3.84 10.86
N TYR A 117 1.13 -3.19 10.80
CA TYR A 117 1.94 -3.08 9.59
C TYR A 117 3.16 -3.98 9.72
N LEU A 118 3.40 -4.86 8.74
CA LEU A 118 4.52 -5.81 8.71
C LEU A 118 5.84 -5.08 8.41
N LYS A 119 6.28 -4.22 9.33
CA LYS A 119 7.45 -3.31 9.19
C LYS A 119 8.78 -4.07 9.21
N SER A 120 9.06 -4.85 8.16
CA SER A 120 10.31 -5.58 8.00
C SER A 120 10.63 -5.82 6.53
N TRP A 121 11.91 -5.74 6.18
CA TRP A 121 12.42 -6.12 4.85
C TRP A 121 12.13 -7.59 4.53
N ASP A 122 12.15 -8.45 5.56
CA ASP A 122 11.84 -9.87 5.45
C ASP A 122 10.36 -10.15 5.17
N SER A 123 9.52 -9.12 5.19
CA SER A 123 8.10 -9.16 4.81
C SER A 123 7.81 -8.34 3.55
N MET A 124 8.81 -7.73 2.90
CA MET A 124 8.62 -6.88 1.74
C MET A 124 8.34 -7.68 0.48
N VAL A 125 7.15 -7.52 -0.06
CA VAL A 125 6.76 -8.09 -1.35
C VAL A 125 7.24 -7.19 -2.48
N LYS A 126 7.66 -7.78 -3.60
CA LYS A 126 8.05 -7.05 -4.81
C LYS A 126 7.04 -7.29 -5.93
N THR A 127 6.68 -6.26 -6.69
CA THR A 127 5.88 -6.39 -7.92
C THR A 127 6.64 -5.78 -9.10
N PHE A 128 6.24 -6.09 -10.33
CA PHE A 128 6.87 -5.53 -11.52
C PHE A 128 6.41 -4.08 -11.76
N GLY A 129 7.35 -3.22 -12.12
CA GLY A 129 7.04 -1.84 -12.49
C GLY A 129 6.30 -1.76 -13.82
N LEU A 130 5.42 -0.77 -13.94
CA LEU A 130 4.72 -0.47 -15.18
C LEU A 130 5.68 0.14 -16.21
N ARG A 131 5.49 -0.24 -17.47
CA ARG A 131 6.41 0.12 -18.57
C ARG A 131 6.09 1.45 -19.24
N SER A 132 4.90 2.01 -19.03
CA SER A 132 4.49 3.27 -19.66
C SER A 132 3.79 4.20 -18.67
N LEU A 133 3.92 5.51 -18.92
CA LEU A 133 3.23 6.53 -18.13
C LEU A 133 1.71 6.36 -18.20
N SER A 134 1.17 6.03 -19.38
CA SER A 134 -0.26 5.77 -19.55
C SER A 134 -0.72 4.63 -18.64
N ALA A 135 -0.03 3.49 -18.62
CA ALA A 135 -0.36 2.38 -17.72
C ALA A 135 -0.27 2.78 -16.25
N PHE A 136 0.74 3.59 -15.89
CA PHE A 136 0.89 4.13 -14.55
C PHE A 136 -0.30 4.98 -14.13
N PHE A 137 -0.69 5.97 -14.94
CA PHE A 137 -1.84 6.82 -14.64
C PHE A 137 -3.15 6.02 -14.57
N SER A 138 -3.38 5.09 -15.48
CA SER A 138 -4.57 4.22 -15.46
C SER A 138 -4.62 3.35 -14.19
N GLN A 139 -3.48 2.83 -13.72
CA GLN A 139 -3.42 2.09 -12.45
C GLN A 139 -3.77 3.00 -11.26
N ARG A 140 -3.24 4.21 -11.21
CA ARG A 140 -3.48 5.14 -10.10
C ARG A 140 -4.90 5.67 -10.07
N LEU A 141 -5.49 5.92 -11.23
CA LEU A 141 -6.90 6.27 -11.36
C LEU A 141 -7.80 5.13 -10.86
N ARG A 142 -7.46 3.88 -11.21
CA ARG A 142 -8.17 2.72 -10.68
C ARG A 142 -8.05 2.62 -9.16
N TRP A 143 -6.87 2.81 -8.59
CA TRP A 143 -6.68 2.78 -7.14
C TRP A 143 -7.44 3.91 -6.42
N SER A 144 -7.40 5.13 -6.94
CA SER A 144 -8.17 6.24 -6.36
C SER A 144 -9.67 6.02 -6.48
N SER A 145 -10.14 5.38 -7.57
CA SER A 145 -11.56 5.06 -7.73
C SER A 145 -12.09 4.07 -6.69
N LYS A 146 -11.22 3.26 -6.06
CA LYS A 146 -11.60 2.36 -4.95
C LYS A 146 -11.88 3.11 -3.64
N MET A 147 -11.34 4.33 -3.48
CA MET A 147 -11.55 5.15 -2.28
C MET A 147 -13.01 5.53 -2.06
N LYS A 148 -13.84 5.61 -3.12
CA LYS A 148 -15.27 5.92 -3.00
C LYS A 148 -16.04 4.91 -2.13
N TYR A 149 -15.52 3.69 -2.00
CA TYR A 149 -16.10 2.66 -1.15
C TYR A 149 -15.71 2.82 0.31
N LEU A 150 -14.69 3.60 0.63
CA LEU A 150 -14.23 3.89 1.98
C LEU A 150 -15.02 5.08 2.56
N LYS A 151 -16.15 4.80 3.22
CA LYS A 151 -16.99 5.80 3.90
C LYS A 151 -16.38 6.17 5.27
N ASN A 152 -15.22 6.79 5.28
CA ASN A 152 -14.56 7.29 6.50
C ASN A 152 -13.80 8.59 6.19
N GLY A 153 -14.14 9.68 6.87
CA GLY A 153 -13.50 10.99 6.67
C GLY A 153 -11.99 10.98 6.90
N ALA A 154 -11.48 10.14 7.81
CA ALA A 154 -10.05 9.98 8.03
C ALA A 154 -9.36 9.31 6.82
N LEU A 155 -9.99 8.30 6.22
CA LEU A 155 -9.48 7.66 5.01
C LEU A 155 -9.51 8.61 3.80
N THR A 156 -10.51 9.48 3.72
CA THR A 156 -10.57 10.56 2.73
C THR A 156 -9.43 11.56 2.91
N ALA A 157 -9.15 11.99 4.15
CA ALA A 157 -8.02 12.89 4.45
C ALA A 157 -6.67 12.24 4.09
N ILE A 158 -6.51 10.94 4.37
CA ILE A 158 -5.32 10.17 3.98
C ILE A 158 -5.18 10.10 2.46
N ALA A 159 -6.27 9.95 1.71
CA ALA A 159 -6.20 9.96 0.25
C ALA A 159 -5.70 11.30 -0.29
N TYR A 160 -6.16 12.43 0.27
CA TYR A 160 -5.62 13.74 -0.06
C TYR A 160 -4.13 13.85 0.32
N LEU A 161 -3.74 13.36 1.50
CA LEU A 161 -2.34 13.32 1.92
C LEU A 161 -1.48 12.53 0.92
N ILE A 162 -1.92 11.34 0.49
CA ILE A 162 -1.23 10.54 -0.53
C ILE A 162 -1.12 11.34 -1.84
N PHE A 163 -2.20 11.98 -2.27
CA PHE A 163 -2.21 12.78 -3.49
C PHE A 163 -1.18 13.92 -3.43
N PHE A 164 -1.14 14.68 -2.34
CA PHE A 164 -0.20 15.80 -2.19
C PHE A 164 1.24 15.34 -1.93
N ALA A 165 1.46 14.32 -1.10
CA ALA A 165 2.79 13.81 -0.79
C ALA A 165 3.53 13.27 -2.02
N ARG A 166 2.79 12.79 -3.03
CA ARG A 166 3.35 12.34 -4.32
C ARG A 166 4.03 13.46 -5.13
N TRP A 167 3.65 14.72 -4.92
CA TRP A 167 4.26 15.85 -5.62
C TRP A 167 5.56 16.32 -4.97
N VAL A 168 5.81 16.00 -3.69
CA VAL A 168 7.00 16.44 -2.94
C VAL A 168 8.31 15.97 -3.59
N PRO A 169 8.49 14.69 -3.97
CA PRO A 169 9.72 14.28 -4.64
C PRO A 169 9.93 14.99 -5.98
N LEU A 170 8.85 15.27 -6.72
CA LEU A 170 8.94 15.97 -8.00
C LEU A 170 9.38 17.42 -7.80
N THR A 171 8.81 18.13 -6.81
CA THR A 171 9.21 19.51 -6.52
C THR A 171 10.66 19.58 -6.04
N LEU A 172 11.11 18.63 -5.22
CA LEU A 172 12.52 18.56 -4.80
C LEU A 172 13.49 18.36 -5.97
N VAL A 173 13.13 17.51 -6.94
CA VAL A 173 13.93 17.34 -8.18
C VAL A 173 13.98 18.63 -8.99
N VAL A 174 12.84 19.30 -9.20
CA VAL A 174 12.78 20.57 -9.94
C VAL A 174 13.61 21.65 -9.24
N VAL A 175 13.48 21.78 -7.93
CA VAL A 175 14.27 22.71 -7.11
C VAL A 175 15.76 22.41 -7.25
N SER A 176 16.16 21.14 -7.12
CA SER A 176 17.56 20.72 -7.28
C SER A 176 18.14 21.11 -8.65
N LEU A 177 17.36 20.96 -9.73
CA LEU A 177 17.80 21.32 -11.09
C LEU A 177 17.96 22.84 -11.27
N ILE A 178 17.05 23.63 -10.70
CA ILE A 178 17.14 25.10 -10.72
C ILE A 178 18.40 25.56 -9.99
N PHE A 179 18.68 25.00 -8.80
CA PHE A 179 19.86 25.37 -8.02
C PHE A 179 21.17 24.90 -8.67
N GLN A 180 21.22 23.74 -9.32
CA GLN A 180 22.41 23.31 -10.09
C GLN A 180 22.72 24.26 -11.25
N ASN A 181 21.70 24.68 -12.00
CA ASN A 181 21.90 25.63 -13.10
C ASN A 181 22.32 27.01 -12.61
N ASN A 182 21.81 27.46 -11.47
CA ASN A 182 22.21 28.75 -10.88
C ASN A 182 23.65 28.73 -10.36
N VAL A 183 24.13 27.60 -9.83
CA VAL A 183 25.54 27.46 -9.41
C VAL A 183 26.50 27.42 -10.60
N LEU A 184 26.10 26.79 -11.72
CA LEU A 184 26.87 26.76 -12.96
C LEU A 184 26.91 28.11 -13.71
N LEU A 185 25.95 29.01 -13.48
CA LEU A 185 25.94 30.37 -14.08
C LEU A 185 26.78 31.39 -13.29
N ILE A 186 27.19 31.05 -12.06
CA ILE A 186 27.99 31.91 -11.17
C ILE A 186 29.47 31.45 -11.13
N ALA A 187 29.79 30.30 -11.73
CA ALA A 187 31.15 29.75 -11.87
C ALA A 187 31.70 29.99 -13.27
#